data_AF-A0A2K9PBL3-F1
#
_entry.id   AF-A0A2K9PBL3-F1
#
_cell.length_a   1.000
_cell.length_b   1.000
_cell.length_c   1.000
_cell.angle_alpha   90.00
_cell.angle_beta   90.00
_cell.angle_gamma   90.00
#
_symmetry.space_group_name_H-M   'P 1'
#
loop_
_entity.id
_entity.type
_entity.pdbx_description
1 polymer ?
#
loop_
_entity_poly.entity_id
_entity_poly.type
_entity_poly.pdbx_seq_one_letter_code
_entity_poly.pdbx_strand_id
1 'polypeptide(L)' 'MPTIKQDQIELYRKIEALEAALTVTLAAVSTALPSVKTDVVKNLRLWANTNKEVEGAPQAFSSLADKIEQTNFNVEN' A
#
# COMPACT_ATOMS: atom_id res chain seq x y z
N MET A 1 28.27 -11.48 -9.85
CA MET A 1 27.86 -10.74 -8.65
C MET A 1 26.81 -9.72 -9.08
N PRO A 2 25.59 -9.77 -8.56
CA PRO A 2 24.65 -8.68 -8.76
C PRO A 2 25.31 -7.39 -8.27
N THR A 3 25.22 -6.33 -9.06
CA THR A 3 25.65 -5.00 -8.62
C THR A 3 24.54 -4.42 -7.74
N ILE A 4 24.89 -3.61 -6.74
CA ILE A 4 23.93 -2.97 -5.79
C ILE A 4 22.70 -2.35 -6.50
N LYS A 5 22.87 -1.87 -7.73
CA LYS A 5 21.79 -1.33 -8.58
C LYS A 5 20.77 -2.39 -9.02
N GLN A 6 21.23 -3.60 -9.35
CA GLN A 6 20.37 -4.70 -9.79
C GLN A 6 19.53 -5.24 -8.64
N ASP A 7 20.11 -5.34 -7.44
CA ASP A 7 19.41 -5.75 -6.22
C ASP A 7 18.35 -4.72 -5.80
N GLN A 8 18.64 -3.43 -5.94
CA GLN A 8 17.67 -2.36 -5.70
C GLN A 8 16.50 -2.41 -6.70
N ILE A 9 16.76 -2.62 -8.00
CA ILE A 9 15.71 -2.76 -9.02
C ILE A 9 14.80 -3.96 -8.70
N GLU A 10 15.37 -5.09 -8.29
CA GLU A 10 14.59 -6.27 -7.91
C GLU A 10 13.72 -5.99 -6.68
N LEU A 11 14.27 -5.30 -5.67
CA LEU A 11 13.53 -4.91 -4.49
C LEU A 11 12.36 -3.97 -4.83
N TYR A 12 12.58 -2.96 -5.68
CA TYR A 12 11.53 -2.06 -6.15
C TYR A 12 10.39 -2.83 -6.84
N ARG A 13 10.72 -3.77 -7.74
CA ARG A 13 9.71 -4.59 -8.43
C ARG A 13 8.91 -5.46 -7.47
N LYS A 14 9.53 -6.02 -6.43
CA LYS A 14 8.83 -6.79 -5.39
C LYS A 14 7.85 -5.91 -4.61
N ILE A 15 8.25 -4.67 -4.29
CA ILE A 15 7.39 -3.70 -3.60
C ILE A 15 6.20 -3.33 -4.49
N GLU A 16 6.42 -3.01 -5.77
CA GLU A 16 5.33 -2.71 -6.72
C GLU A 16 4.36 -3.88 -6.86
N ALA A 17 4.87 -5.12 -6.97
CA ALA A 17 4.03 -6.30 -7.05
C ALA A 17 3.17 -6.50 -5.78
N LEU A 18 3.74 -6.25 -4.60
CA LEU A 18 3.02 -6.29 -3.33
C LEU A 18 1.94 -5.20 -3.24
N GLU A 19 2.26 -3.96 -3.64
CA GLU A 19 1.29 -2.87 -3.70
C GLU A 19 0.11 -3.20 -4.63
N ALA A 20 0.38 -3.79 -5.79
CA ALA A 20 -0.65 -4.21 -6.74
C ALA A 20 -1.53 -5.33 -6.17
N ALA A 21 -0.92 -6.37 -5.59
CA ALA A 21 -1.64 -7.47 -4.97
C ALA A 21 -2.54 -7.01 -3.82
N LEU A 22 -2.05 -6.09 -2.99
CA LEU A 22 -2.83 -5.48 -1.92
C LEU A 22 -4.02 -4.69 -2.48
N THR A 23 -3.80 -3.87 -3.51
CA THR A 23 -4.85 -3.07 -4.14
C THR A 23 -5.96 -3.95 -4.71
N VAL A 24 -5.61 -5.04 -5.40
CA VAL A 24 -6.57 -6.02 -5.95
C VAL A 24 -7.35 -6.72 -4.82
N THR A 25 -6.64 -7.16 -3.78
CA THR A 25 -7.29 -7.79 -2.61
C THR A 25 -8.26 -6.83 -1.94
N LEU A 26 -7.86 -5.57 -1.77
CA LEU A 26 -8.71 -4.55 -1.17
C LEU A 26 -9.94 -4.25 -2.03
N ALA A 27 -9.80 -4.25 -3.35
CA ALA A 27 -10.92 -4.13 -4.28
C ALA A 27 -11.94 -5.26 -4.05
N ALA A 28 -11.45 -6.51 -4.03
CA ALA A 28 -12.28 -7.69 -3.86
C ALA A 28 -12.95 -7.77 -2.47
N VAL A 29 -12.27 -7.31 -1.42
CA VAL A 29 -12.84 -7.30 -0.07
C VAL A 29 -13.79 -6.12 0.14
N SER A 30 -13.53 -4.96 -0.46
CA SER A 30 -14.37 -3.76 -0.30
C SER A 30 -15.76 -3.91 -0.91
N THR A 31 -15.94 -4.79 -1.90
CA THR A 31 -17.28 -5.13 -2.43
C THR A 31 -18.10 -5.92 -1.42
N ALA A 32 -17.47 -6.83 -0.66
CA ALA A 32 -18.12 -7.62 0.37
C ALA A 32 -18.29 -6.84 1.70
N LEU A 33 -17.34 -5.98 2.03
CA LEU A 33 -17.28 -5.20 3.27
C LEU A 33 -16.78 -3.77 2.97
N PRO A 34 -17.68 -2.82 2.69
CA PRO A 34 -17.31 -1.46 2.28
C PRO A 34 -16.45 -0.67 3.28
N SER A 35 -16.48 -1.04 4.57
CA SER A 35 -15.68 -0.37 5.62
C SER A 35 -14.18 -0.69 5.54
N VAL A 36 -13.80 -1.80 4.90
CA VAL A 36 -12.41 -2.31 4.92
C VAL A 36 -11.45 -1.31 4.29
N LYS A 37 -11.84 -0.63 3.21
CA LYS A 37 -11.02 0.46 2.64
C LYS A 37 -10.70 1.53 3.69
N THR A 38 -11.72 2.01 4.41
CA THR A 38 -11.58 3.04 5.44
C THR A 38 -10.69 2.55 6.59
N ASP A 39 -10.89 1.31 7.04
CA ASP A 39 -10.10 0.73 8.13
C ASP A 39 -8.63 0.57 7.75
N VAL A 40 -8.33 0.13 6.52
CA VAL A 40 -6.95 0.02 6.03
C VAL A 40 -6.29 1.38 5.93
N VAL A 41 -6.95 2.38 5.34
CA VAL A 41 -6.43 3.77 5.27
C VAL A 41 -6.15 4.31 6.66
N LYS A 42 -7.09 4.15 7.60
CA LYS A 42 -6.93 4.60 8.99
C LYS A 42 -5.72 3.94 9.66
N ASN A 43 -5.56 2.62 9.51
CA ASN A 43 -4.46 1.88 10.12
C ASN A 43 -3.10 2.28 9.54
N LEU A 44 -3.00 2.49 8.22
CA LEU A 44 -1.78 2.97 7.58
C LEU A 44 -1.37 4.36 8.09
N ARG A 45 -2.34 5.28 8.19
CA ARG A 45 -2.10 6.63 8.73
C ARG A 45 -1.74 6.59 10.22
N LEU A 46 -2.39 5.72 11.01
CA LEU A 46 -2.06 5.54 12.42
C LEU A 46 -0.61 5.06 12.57
N TRP A 47 -0.22 4.03 11.81
CA TRP A 47 1.14 3.50 11.86
C TRP A 47 2.18 4.56 11.49
N ALA A 48 1.96 5.31 10.41
CA ALA A 48 2.86 6.40 9.99
C ALA A 48 3.02 7.48 11.09
N ASN A 49 1.94 7.80 11.81
CA ASN A 49 1.97 8.77 12.89
C ASN A 49 2.66 8.25 14.16
N THR A 50 2.61 6.94 14.42
CA THR A 50 3.20 6.31 15.60
C THR A 50 4.70 6.03 15.44
N ASN A 51 5.17 5.71 14.22
CA ASN A 51 6.53 5.22 13.99
C ASN A 51 7.43 6.25 13.28
N LYS A 52 7.38 7.51 13.71
CA LYS A 52 8.08 8.64 13.07
C LYS A 52 9.60 8.52 13.09
N GLU A 53 10.13 7.70 13.98
CA GLU A 53 11.55 7.41 14.17
C GLU A 53 12.14 6.47 13.11
N VAL A 54 11.31 5.75 12.35
CA VAL A 54 11.77 4.86 11.29
C VAL A 54 11.99 5.68 10.03
N GLU A 55 13.24 5.83 9.59
CA GLU A 55 13.57 6.65 8.42
C GLU A 55 12.84 6.16 7.16
N GLY A 56 12.16 7.08 6.46
CA GLY A 56 11.47 6.81 5.19
C GLY A 56 10.18 5.98 5.27
N ALA A 57 10.00 5.12 6.27
CA ALA A 57 8.83 4.24 6.36
C ALA A 57 7.49 5.00 6.57
N PRO A 58 7.36 6.02 7.45
CA PRO A 58 6.13 6.79 7.60
C PRO A 58 5.65 7.43 6.29
N GLN A 59 6.58 7.90 5.47
CA GLN A 59 6.27 8.51 4.17
C GLN A 59 5.71 7.47 3.19
N ALA A 60 6.30 6.28 3.16
CA ALA A 60 5.83 5.17 2.35
C ALA A 60 4.42 4.71 2.76
N PHE A 61 4.16 4.57 4.06
CA PHE A 61 2.84 4.18 4.58
C PHE A 61 1.77 5.24 4.29
N SER A 62 2.11 6.53 4.45
CA SER A 62 1.21 7.64 4.11
C SER A 62 0.90 7.66 2.62
N SER A 63 1.92 7.49 1.78
CA SER A 63 1.76 7.45 0.32
C SER A 63 0.89 6.28 -0.14
N LEU A 64 1.02 5.11 0.50
CA LEU A 64 0.16 3.96 0.23
C LEU A 64 -1.29 4.22 0.66
N ALA A 65 -1.50 4.87 1.81
CA ALA A 65 -2.83 5.26 2.26
C ALA A 65 -3.51 6.20 1.25
N ASP A 66 -2.78 7.19 0.73
CA ASP A 66 -3.29 8.13 -0.27
C ASP A 66 -3.66 7.42 -1.58
N LYS A 67 -2.80 6.50 -2.08
CA LYS A 67 -3.10 5.68 -3.27
C LYS A 67 -4.38 4.86 -3.10
N ILE A 68 -4.52 4.19 -1.96
CA ILE A 68 -5.70 3.36 -1.65
C ILE A 68 -6.95 4.23 -1.56
N GLU A 69 -6.87 5.38 -0.89
CA GLU A 69 -7.99 6.32 -0.73
C GLU A 69 -8.49 6.85 -2.08
N GLN A 70 -7.58 7.16 -3.00
CA GLN A 70 -7.89 7.59 -4.37
C GLN A 70 -8.42 6.47 -5.27
N THR A 71 -8.24 5.20 -4.88
CA THR A 71 -8.72 4.08 -5.69
C THR A 71 -10.24 3.97 -5.57
N ASN A 72 -10.94 4.31 -6.65
CA ASN A 72 -12.37 4.02 -6.78
C ASN A 72 -12.52 2.57 -7.25
N PHE A 73 -12.89 1.68 -6.34
CA PHE A 73 -13.24 0.31 -6.67
C PHE A 73 -14.63 0.30 -7.33
N ASN A 74 -14.68 0.66 -8.61
CA ASN A 74 -15.87 0.46 -9.42
C ASN A 74 -15.77 -0.96 -10.00
N VAL A 75 -16.33 -1.93 -9.28
CA VAL A 75 -16.46 -3.28 -9.81
C VAL A 75 -17.70 -3.27 -10.70
N GLU A 76 -17.49 -3.19 -12.02
CA GLU A 76 -18.54 -3.44 -12.99
C GLU A 76 -19.04 -4.87 -12.77
N ASN A 77 -20.31 -4.99 -12.39
CA ASN A 77 -21.02 -6.27 -12.25
C ASN A 77 -21.37 -6.85 -13.62
#